data_AF-K9ZBG2-F1
#
_entry.id   AF-K9ZBG2-F1
#
_cell.length_a   1.000
_cell.length_b   1.000
_cell.length_c   1.000
_cell.angle_alpha   90.00
_cell.angle_beta   90.00
_cell.angle_gamma   90.00
#
_symmetry.space_group_name_H-M   'P 1'
#
loop_
_entity.id
_entity.type
_entity.pdbx_description
1 polymer ?
#
loop_
_entity_poly.entity_id
_entity_poly.type
_entity_poly.pdbx_seq_one_letter_code
_entity_poly.pdbx_strand_id
1 'polypeptide(L)'
;MSDKISVKPDTIYLEDLLNDIANGAYKIPIFQREFVWKSSQILELFDSILKGYPIGSLLFWNTKGYKTKDKIGPYTIKKENSDTRYVLDGFQRISTLFGVLINPKEFPETNKNELRDFLIYFDIRENNFSYIRNKKDKNVFSIPLYEIYDNRELFNFLRELDKEDITEIEKNEYIDNARNLHNILHKYRLPYVEIKGGDIKSAVEIFSRVNSTGTEISEDFMLSALSYNQETGFLLSDSITEFLNSLNVYNFEDLKRDTILDCISNNVHNIPGKIYFDVKTEELLKKDLGLESFTNKAYSHIRRAVEFLYKHLFVIDSRLLPYPSQLIFISEYFRLNPAPTTEQYKALENWFWVTTYSNYFTLYSLSQQRSAYQVFYKFAKAEHPNGIYKVNSDIPFSTAKYPDKLNFTGVRPKALQLFYLKSIIESSPVQDREGMKEIFIFASSKKDRTPGNIILRLSSEFERDQDKKQIKNFIEESSIEILDRHFITSEMVDLYKQDKKEEFISERDNYLKSKERNFVGNMNIIYTDNNE
;
A
#
# COMPACT_ATOMS: atom_id res chain seq x y z
N MET A 1 -20.79 -31.62 25.18
CA MET A 1 -21.81 -30.55 25.35
C MET A 1 -21.44 -29.48 24.35
N SER A 2 -22.36 -29.08 23.46
CA SER A 2 -22.07 -28.03 22.48
C SER A 2 -21.73 -26.73 23.22
N ASP A 3 -20.51 -26.23 23.07
CA ASP A 3 -20.12 -24.92 23.60
C ASP A 3 -21.00 -23.86 22.95
N LYS A 4 -22.06 -23.47 23.67
CA LYS A 4 -23.05 -22.51 23.20
C LYS A 4 -22.36 -21.17 23.04
N ILE A 5 -22.31 -20.68 21.80
CA ILE A 5 -21.67 -19.40 21.48
C ILE A 5 -22.38 -18.29 22.26
N SER A 6 -21.58 -17.46 22.93
CA SER A 6 -22.04 -16.25 23.60
C SER A 6 -21.20 -15.06 23.12
N VAL A 7 -21.85 -13.94 22.85
CA VAL A 7 -21.20 -12.69 22.45
C VAL A 7 -21.53 -11.63 23.49
N LYS A 8 -20.49 -11.01 24.07
CA LYS A 8 -20.63 -9.98 25.11
C LYS A 8 -19.85 -8.72 24.71
N PRO A 9 -20.53 -7.57 24.48
CA PRO A 9 -19.86 -6.28 24.41
C PRO A 9 -19.50 -5.77 25.80
N ASP A 10 -18.34 -5.13 25.95
CA ASP A 10 -17.85 -4.56 27.20
C ASP A 10 -16.81 -3.44 26.93
N THR A 11 -16.25 -2.85 27.99
CA THR A 11 -15.14 -1.89 27.90
C THR A 11 -13.99 -2.28 28.82
N ILE A 12 -12.75 -2.04 28.42
CA ILE A 12 -11.54 -2.28 29.22
C ILE A 12 -10.70 -1.00 29.32
N TYR A 13 -10.06 -0.76 30.46
CA TYR A 13 -9.05 0.29 30.54
C TYR A 13 -7.81 -0.09 29.72
N LEU A 14 -7.15 0.89 29.12
CA LEU A 14 -5.91 0.66 28.39
C LEU A 14 -4.87 -0.03 29.27
N GLU A 15 -4.73 0.42 30.52
CA GLU A 15 -3.80 -0.17 31.50
C GLU A 15 -4.09 -1.65 31.77
N ASP A 16 -5.36 -2.02 32.01
CA ASP A 16 -5.76 -3.41 32.22
C ASP A 16 -5.45 -4.28 30.99
N LEU A 17 -5.76 -3.76 29.79
CA LEU A 17 -5.46 -4.45 28.54
C LEU A 17 -3.96 -4.71 28.37
N LEU A 18 -3.12 -3.69 28.61
CA LEU A 18 -1.67 -3.80 28.49
C LEU A 18 -1.10 -4.81 29.51
N ASN A 19 -1.57 -4.77 30.75
CA ASN A 19 -1.18 -5.72 31.79
C ASN A 19 -1.59 -7.15 31.46
N ASP A 20 -2.82 -7.35 30.97
CA ASP A 20 -3.31 -8.66 30.55
C ASP A 20 -2.51 -9.23 29.37
N ILE A 21 -2.14 -8.39 28.40
CA ILE A 21 -1.25 -8.77 27.29
C ILE A 21 0.12 -9.19 27.83
N ALA A 22 0.73 -8.37 28.70
CA ALA A 22 2.02 -8.66 29.30
C ALA A 22 2.01 -9.97 30.11
N ASN A 23 0.85 -10.33 30.69
CA ASN A 23 0.63 -11.58 31.41
C ASN A 23 0.18 -12.76 30.53
N GLY A 24 0.10 -12.58 29.21
CA GLY A 24 -0.21 -13.64 28.27
C GLY A 24 -1.69 -14.04 28.21
N ALA A 25 -2.60 -13.23 28.76
CA ALA A 25 -4.04 -13.44 28.66
C ALA A 25 -4.57 -13.22 27.24
N TYR A 26 -3.88 -12.40 26.44
CA TYR A 26 -4.19 -12.18 25.03
C TYR A 26 -3.13 -12.82 24.14
N LYS A 27 -3.59 -13.53 23.11
CA LYS A 27 -2.73 -14.18 22.12
C LYS A 27 -3.16 -13.83 20.69
N ILE A 28 -2.20 -13.80 19.78
CA ILE A 28 -2.44 -13.53 18.37
C ILE A 28 -2.49 -14.87 17.65
N PRO A 29 -3.62 -15.25 17.03
CA PRO A 29 -3.66 -16.46 16.22
C PRO A 29 -2.65 -16.42 15.07
N ILE A 30 -2.09 -17.57 14.71
CA ILE A 30 -1.07 -17.65 13.65
C ILE A 30 -1.62 -17.23 12.27
N PHE A 31 -2.92 -17.42 12.03
CA PHE A 31 -3.61 -17.00 10.79
C PHE A 31 -3.88 -15.49 10.71
N GLN A 32 -3.55 -14.74 11.76
CA GLN A 32 -3.65 -13.28 11.72
C GLN A 32 -2.49 -12.72 10.90
N ARG A 33 -2.71 -11.64 10.13
CA ARG A 33 -1.65 -11.06 9.29
C ARG A 33 -0.52 -10.45 10.13
N GLU A 34 0.65 -10.26 9.51
CA GLU A 34 1.77 -9.54 10.11
C GLU A 34 1.44 -8.07 10.42
N PHE A 35 2.24 -7.45 11.28
CA PHE A 35 2.14 -6.03 11.55
C PHE A 35 2.58 -5.21 10.31
N VAL A 36 1.71 -4.32 9.83
CA VAL A 36 1.92 -3.57 8.57
C VAL A 36 1.70 -2.06 8.70
N TRP A 37 1.39 -1.56 9.90
CA TRP A 37 1.16 -0.13 10.10
C TRP A 37 2.45 0.67 9.90
N LYS A 38 2.33 1.72 9.09
CA LYS A 38 3.42 2.70 8.89
C LYS A 38 3.47 3.66 10.07
N SER A 39 4.62 4.32 10.21
CA SER A 39 4.85 5.34 11.24
C SER A 39 3.74 6.39 11.33
N SER A 40 3.22 6.86 10.20
CA SER A 40 2.11 7.84 10.18
C SER A 40 0.83 7.33 10.85
N GLN A 41 0.47 6.06 10.65
CA GLN A 41 -0.74 5.47 11.23
C GLN A 41 -0.60 5.31 12.75
N ILE A 42 0.62 5.04 13.23
CA ILE A 42 0.92 5.01 14.66
C ILE A 42 0.75 6.42 15.26
N LEU A 43 1.26 7.48 14.61
CA LEU A 43 1.06 8.86 15.09
C LEU A 43 -0.42 9.25 15.09
N GLU A 44 -1.16 8.92 14.04
CA GLU A 44 -2.61 9.19 13.94
C GLU A 44 -3.42 8.50 15.04
N LEU A 45 -3.01 7.28 15.45
CA LEU A 45 -3.62 6.59 16.59
C LEU A 45 -3.45 7.38 17.89
N PHE A 46 -2.22 7.82 18.20
CA PHE A 46 -1.96 8.57 19.43
C PHE A 46 -2.54 9.99 19.39
N ASP A 47 -2.55 10.64 18.24
CA ASP A 47 -3.24 11.91 18.02
C ASP A 47 -4.75 11.79 18.28
N SER A 48 -5.36 10.70 17.83
CA SER A 48 -6.77 10.40 18.13
C SER A 48 -7.01 10.23 19.63
N ILE A 49 -6.12 9.52 20.34
CA ILE A 49 -6.21 9.33 21.80
C ILE A 49 -6.06 10.67 22.53
N LEU A 50 -5.08 11.49 22.16
CA LEU A 50 -4.84 12.81 22.74
C LEU A 50 -6.05 13.73 22.58
N LYS A 51 -6.74 13.67 21.43
CA LYS A 51 -7.97 14.43 21.14
C LYS A 51 -9.23 13.83 21.77
N GLY A 52 -9.14 12.65 22.40
CA GLY A 52 -10.28 11.94 22.97
C GLY A 52 -11.20 11.29 21.92
N TYR A 53 -10.73 11.08 20.70
CA TYR A 53 -11.47 10.41 19.65
C TYR A 53 -11.50 8.89 19.85
N PRO A 54 -12.58 8.20 19.48
CA PRO A 54 -12.65 6.74 19.55
C PRO A 54 -11.71 6.10 18.52
N ILE A 55 -10.91 5.14 18.95
CA ILE A 55 -10.00 4.38 18.06
C ILE A 55 -10.59 3.02 17.61
N GLY A 56 -11.92 2.89 17.65
CA GLY A 56 -12.68 1.69 17.27
C GLY A 56 -12.74 0.61 18.37
N SER A 57 -13.60 -0.39 18.19
CA SER A 57 -13.71 -1.54 19.10
C SER A 57 -12.70 -2.64 18.80
N LEU A 58 -12.42 -3.50 19.78
CA LEU A 58 -11.61 -4.71 19.64
C LEU A 58 -12.53 -5.95 19.58
N LEU A 59 -12.06 -7.04 18.96
CA LEU A 59 -12.76 -8.33 18.98
C LEU A 59 -11.87 -9.43 19.52
N PHE A 60 -12.36 -10.08 20.56
CA PHE A 60 -11.69 -11.18 21.23
C PHE A 60 -12.49 -12.46 21.13
N TRP A 61 -11.78 -13.58 21.09
CA TRP A 61 -12.37 -14.91 21.10
C TRP A 61 -11.76 -15.76 22.21
N ASN A 62 -12.57 -16.08 23.21
CA ASN A 62 -12.20 -16.94 24.32
C ASN A 62 -12.47 -18.40 23.95
N THR A 63 -11.39 -19.10 23.59
CA THR A 63 -11.37 -20.53 23.25
C THR A 63 -9.98 -21.11 23.55
N LYS A 64 -9.72 -22.37 23.21
CA LYS A 64 -8.44 -23.06 23.40
C LYS A 64 -8.01 -23.82 22.15
N GLY A 65 -6.72 -24.15 22.04
CA GLY A 65 -6.21 -25.11 21.05
C GLY A 65 -5.80 -24.55 19.68
N TYR A 66 -5.58 -23.24 19.54
CA TYR A 66 -5.07 -22.65 18.31
C TYR A 66 -3.60 -22.27 18.45
N LYS A 67 -2.83 -22.43 17.37
CA LYS A 67 -1.44 -21.95 17.32
C LYS A 67 -1.43 -20.42 17.34
N THR A 68 -0.47 -19.87 18.07
CA THR A 68 -0.33 -18.44 18.29
C THR A 68 1.02 -17.95 17.81
N LYS A 69 1.09 -16.67 17.49
CA LYS A 69 2.36 -15.95 17.40
C LYS A 69 2.88 -15.67 18.80
N ASP A 70 4.20 -15.68 18.95
CA ASP A 70 4.85 -15.42 20.23
C ASP A 70 5.08 -13.93 20.49
N LYS A 71 4.85 -13.07 19.49
CA LYS A 71 5.12 -11.63 19.56
C LYS A 71 3.87 -10.77 19.50
N ILE A 72 3.88 -9.67 20.26
CA ILE A 72 2.92 -8.56 20.16
C ILE A 72 3.72 -7.26 20.19
N GLY A 73 3.58 -6.45 19.13
CA GLY A 73 4.51 -5.35 18.89
C GLY A 73 5.96 -5.87 18.76
N PRO A 74 6.96 -5.20 19.35
CA PRO A 74 8.35 -5.66 19.32
C PRO A 74 8.66 -6.76 20.35
N TYR A 75 7.71 -7.11 21.23
CA TYR A 75 7.96 -7.90 22.44
C TYR A 75 7.53 -9.36 22.29
N THR A 76 8.31 -10.29 22.86
CA THR A 76 7.96 -11.72 22.94
C THR A 76 7.23 -12.03 24.25
N ILE A 77 6.01 -12.58 24.15
CA ILE A 77 5.13 -12.85 25.29
C ILE A 77 5.25 -14.31 25.73
N LYS A 78 6.20 -14.56 26.65
CA LYS A 78 6.50 -15.91 27.16
C LYS A 78 5.52 -16.46 28.19
N LYS A 79 4.73 -15.60 28.84
CA LYS A 79 3.77 -16.02 29.87
C LYS A 79 2.59 -16.75 29.22
N GLU A 80 2.17 -17.83 29.86
CA GLU A 80 0.96 -18.57 29.51
C GLU A 80 -0.14 -18.28 30.54
N ASN A 81 -1.38 -18.19 30.07
CA ASN A 81 -2.54 -17.96 30.91
C ASN A 81 -3.61 -19.02 30.61
N SER A 82 -4.21 -19.60 31.65
CA SER A 82 -5.27 -20.61 31.52
C SER A 82 -6.57 -20.08 30.90
N ASP A 83 -6.82 -18.77 31.00
CA ASP A 83 -7.94 -18.04 30.36
C ASP A 83 -7.38 -17.19 29.22
N THR A 84 -7.11 -17.83 28.08
CA THR A 84 -6.55 -17.19 26.89
C THR A 84 -7.66 -16.64 25.98
N ARG A 85 -7.48 -15.39 25.53
CA ARG A 85 -8.33 -14.72 24.54
C ARG A 85 -7.54 -14.48 23.27
N TYR A 86 -8.05 -14.93 22.13
CA TYR A 86 -7.48 -14.69 20.82
C TYR A 86 -7.93 -13.35 20.25
N VAL A 87 -7.00 -12.57 19.73
CA VAL A 87 -7.29 -11.30 19.06
C VAL A 87 -7.72 -11.58 17.62
N LEU A 88 -9.01 -11.35 17.32
CA LEU A 88 -9.57 -11.47 15.97
C LEU A 88 -9.56 -10.13 15.24
N ASP A 89 -9.75 -9.02 15.95
CA ASP A 89 -9.65 -7.67 15.41
C ASP A 89 -8.90 -6.72 16.34
N GLY A 90 -8.30 -5.70 15.74
CA GLY A 90 -7.54 -4.69 16.45
C GLY A 90 -6.08 -5.07 16.70
N PHE A 91 -5.58 -6.15 16.08
CA PHE A 91 -4.18 -6.59 16.21
C PHE A 91 -3.16 -5.47 16.00
N GLN A 92 -3.34 -4.63 14.97
CA GLN A 92 -2.42 -3.51 14.68
C GLN A 92 -2.49 -2.42 15.77
N ARG A 93 -3.71 -2.12 16.27
CA ARG A 93 -3.93 -1.15 17.36
C ARG A 93 -3.32 -1.64 18.66
N ILE A 94 -3.60 -2.89 19.04
CA ILE A 94 -3.07 -3.55 20.24
C ILE A 94 -1.54 -3.61 20.18
N SER A 95 -0.97 -4.05 19.05
CA SER A 95 0.49 -4.12 18.88
C SER A 95 1.15 -2.75 18.97
N THR A 96 0.50 -1.71 18.44
CA THR A 96 0.97 -0.32 18.54
C THR A 96 0.92 0.18 19.98
N LEU A 97 -0.23 0.07 20.65
CA LEU A 97 -0.40 0.51 22.04
C LEU A 97 0.59 -0.20 22.95
N PHE A 98 0.70 -1.53 22.82
CA PHE A 98 1.61 -2.33 23.61
C PHE A 98 3.08 -2.03 23.29
N GLY A 99 3.45 -1.96 22.01
CA GLY A 99 4.83 -1.70 21.60
C GLY A 99 5.35 -0.32 21.99
N VAL A 100 4.49 0.68 22.00
CA VAL A 100 4.87 2.09 22.24
C VAL A 100 4.84 2.47 23.71
N LEU A 101 3.89 1.93 24.50
CA LEU A 101 3.66 2.35 25.89
C LEU A 101 4.40 1.49 26.92
N ILE A 102 4.69 0.23 26.59
CA ILE A 102 5.42 -0.65 27.53
C ILE A 102 6.90 -0.27 27.57
N ASN A 103 7.43 -0.19 28.79
CA ASN A 103 8.83 0.09 29.02
C ASN A 103 9.71 -1.05 28.47
N PRO A 104 10.62 -0.79 27.50
CA PRO A 104 11.45 -1.83 26.91
C PRO A 104 12.33 -2.58 27.91
N LYS A 105 12.61 -1.99 29.08
CA LYS A 105 13.36 -2.63 30.17
C LYS A 105 12.66 -3.87 30.74
N GLU A 106 11.34 -3.98 30.59
CA GLU A 106 10.57 -5.15 31.03
C GLU A 106 10.74 -6.36 30.10
N PHE A 107 11.22 -6.13 28.87
CA PHE A 107 11.40 -7.15 27.84
C PHE A 107 12.83 -7.07 27.25
N PRO A 108 13.87 -7.48 28.00
CA PRO A 108 15.27 -7.27 27.64
C PRO A 108 15.73 -8.05 26.40
N GLU A 109 15.01 -9.11 26.01
CA GLU A 109 15.32 -9.94 24.83
C GLU A 109 14.85 -9.33 23.50
N THR A 110 14.28 -8.13 23.54
CA THR A 110 13.69 -7.47 22.37
C THR A 110 14.73 -7.08 21.33
N ASN A 111 14.40 -7.33 20.06
CA ASN A 111 15.21 -6.89 18.93
C ASN A 111 15.22 -5.35 18.85
N LYS A 112 16.42 -4.76 18.95
CA LYS A 112 16.60 -3.29 18.93
C LYS A 112 16.12 -2.64 17.64
N ASN A 113 16.18 -3.35 16.50
CA ASN A 113 15.72 -2.81 15.23
C ASN A 113 14.18 -2.74 15.20
N GLU A 114 13.50 -3.79 15.65
CA GLU A 114 12.03 -3.81 15.75
C GLU A 114 11.54 -2.75 16.74
N LEU A 115 12.23 -2.60 17.88
CA LEU A 115 11.89 -1.58 18.88
C LEU A 115 11.92 -0.14 18.32
N ARG A 116 12.81 0.13 17.37
CA ARG A 116 12.95 1.47 16.78
C ARG A 116 11.67 1.94 16.09
N ASP A 117 10.92 1.02 15.51
CA ASP A 117 9.67 1.32 14.79
C ASP A 117 8.51 1.66 15.75
N PHE A 118 8.64 1.31 17.02
CA PHE A 118 7.68 1.64 18.09
C PHE A 118 8.17 2.75 19.03
N LEU A 119 9.33 3.35 18.76
CA LEU A 119 9.88 4.42 19.59
C LEU A 119 9.31 5.79 19.17
N ILE A 120 8.16 6.12 19.75
CA ILE A 120 7.43 7.38 19.52
C ILE A 120 7.79 8.40 20.59
N TYR A 121 7.96 9.65 20.17
CA TYR A 121 8.20 10.77 21.06
C TYR A 121 7.00 11.69 21.07
N PHE A 122 6.75 12.27 22.24
CA PHE A 122 5.84 13.39 22.42
C PHE A 122 6.66 14.64 22.73
N ASP A 123 6.46 15.67 21.92
CA ASP A 123 7.06 16.98 22.15
C ASP A 123 6.13 17.77 23.08
N ILE A 124 6.57 18.02 24.32
CA ILE A 124 5.76 18.72 25.34
C ILE A 124 5.61 20.21 25.06
N ARG A 125 6.44 20.78 24.18
CA ARG A 125 6.33 22.18 23.76
C ARG A 125 5.29 22.33 22.67
N GLU A 126 5.38 21.47 21.65
CA GLU A 126 4.48 21.53 20.48
C GLU A 126 3.20 20.71 20.66
N ASN A 127 3.10 19.95 21.75
CA ASN A 127 1.96 19.09 22.11
C ASN A 127 1.58 18.12 20.98
N ASN A 128 2.59 17.49 20.36
CA ASN A 128 2.40 16.59 19.22
C ASN A 128 3.31 15.36 19.29
N PHE A 129 2.99 14.37 18.44
CA PHE A 129 3.74 13.12 18.36
C PHE A 129 4.68 13.12 17.14
N SER A 130 5.88 12.59 17.31
CA SER A 130 6.87 12.50 16.23
C SER A 130 7.75 11.26 16.31
N TYR A 131 8.42 10.97 15.19
CA TYR A 131 9.47 9.97 15.10
C TYR A 131 10.83 10.65 15.03
N ILE A 132 11.72 10.31 15.96
CA ILE A 132 13.09 10.81 15.96
C ILE A 132 14.01 9.77 15.33
N ARG A 133 14.39 10.02 14.06
CA ARG A 133 15.22 9.09 13.28
C ARG A 133 16.70 9.22 13.58
N ASN A 134 17.19 10.45 13.82
CA ASN A 134 18.58 10.71 14.20
C ASN A 134 18.68 11.15 15.65
N LYS A 135 19.67 10.64 16.38
CA LYS A 135 19.94 11.05 17.76
C LYS A 135 20.22 12.55 17.91
N LYS A 136 20.70 13.22 16.85
CA LYS A 136 20.97 14.67 16.83
C LYS A 136 19.69 15.51 16.85
N ASP A 137 18.57 14.95 16.40
CA ASP A 137 17.28 15.62 16.35
C ASP A 137 16.52 15.48 17.68
N LYS A 138 17.08 14.71 18.64
CA LYS A 138 16.51 14.57 19.98
C LYS A 138 16.75 15.85 20.78
N ASN A 139 15.67 16.54 21.11
CA ASN A 139 15.67 17.66 22.06
C ASN A 139 15.25 17.18 23.46
N VAL A 140 15.47 18.01 24.49
CA VAL A 140 15.11 17.70 25.88
C VAL A 140 13.60 17.65 26.09
N PHE A 141 12.83 18.33 25.24
CA PHE A 141 11.36 18.41 25.29
C PHE A 141 10.65 17.21 24.64
N SER A 142 11.41 16.32 23.98
CA SER A 142 10.91 15.15 23.27
C SER A 142 11.05 13.91 24.14
N ILE A 143 9.93 13.45 24.67
CA ILE A 143 9.89 12.36 25.63
C ILE A 143 9.37 11.08 24.94
N PRO A 144 10.05 9.94 25.06
CA PRO A 144 9.49 8.67 24.62
C PRO A 144 8.14 8.38 25.32
N LEU A 145 7.15 7.89 24.57
CA LEU A 145 5.82 7.65 25.13
C LEU A 145 5.78 6.63 26.26
N TYR A 146 6.63 5.61 26.26
CA TYR A 146 6.74 4.69 27.39
C TYR A 146 7.21 5.39 28.68
N GLU A 147 7.98 6.49 28.58
CA GLU A 147 8.41 7.27 29.75
C GLU A 147 7.29 8.18 30.25
N ILE A 148 6.45 8.72 29.36
CA ILE A 148 5.24 9.44 29.77
C ILE A 148 4.24 8.50 30.45
N TYR A 149 4.11 7.28 29.94
CA TYR A 149 3.19 6.28 30.48
C TYR A 149 3.64 5.75 31.84
N ASP A 150 4.92 5.42 32.02
CA ASP A 150 5.44 4.92 33.30
C ASP A 150 5.57 6.06 34.34
N ASN A 151 4.87 5.90 35.47
CA ASN A 151 4.87 6.87 36.57
C ASN A 151 6.27 7.24 37.08
N ARG A 152 7.19 6.27 37.18
CA ARG A 152 8.54 6.49 37.70
C ARG A 152 9.41 7.21 36.66
N GLU A 153 9.32 6.80 35.40
CA GLU A 153 10.06 7.44 34.31
C GLU A 153 9.57 8.87 34.07
N LEU A 154 8.26 9.12 34.09
CA LEU A 154 7.68 10.47 34.01
C LEU A 154 8.20 11.35 35.16
N PHE A 155 8.21 10.84 36.39
CA PHE A 155 8.74 11.60 37.53
C PHE A 155 10.24 11.90 37.40
N ASN A 156 11.02 10.98 36.85
CA ASN A 156 12.44 11.22 36.57
C ASN A 156 12.60 12.30 35.49
N PHE A 157 11.81 12.23 34.42
CA PHE A 157 11.81 13.22 33.36
C PHE A 157 11.48 14.63 33.89
N LEU A 158 10.41 14.77 34.68
CA LEU A 158 10.00 16.07 35.23
C LEU A 158 11.11 16.69 36.12
N ARG A 159 11.85 15.85 36.86
CA ARG A 159 13.01 16.29 37.66
C ARG A 159 14.20 16.75 36.82
N GLU A 160 14.39 16.19 35.63
CA GLU A 160 15.43 16.67 34.71
C GLU A 160 15.00 17.98 34.02
N LEU A 161 13.71 18.08 33.64
CA LEU A 161 13.14 19.32 33.09
C LEU A 161 13.27 20.50 34.06
N ASP A 162 13.20 20.24 35.38
CA ASP A 162 13.41 21.26 36.41
C ASP A 162 14.79 21.93 36.37
N LYS A 163 15.80 21.26 35.81
CA LYS A 163 17.19 21.76 35.73
C LYS A 163 17.45 22.60 34.48
N GLU A 164 16.55 22.59 33.52
CA GLU A 164 16.69 23.33 32.26
C GLU A 164 16.47 24.84 32.48
N ASP A 165 17.20 25.65 31.72
CA ASP A 165 17.11 27.12 31.74
C ASP A 165 15.92 27.60 30.90
N ILE A 166 14.71 27.42 31.43
CA ILE A 166 13.42 27.81 30.83
C ILE A 166 12.61 28.67 31.80
N THR A 167 11.69 29.49 31.28
CA THR A 167 10.85 30.33 32.15
C THR A 167 9.90 29.48 32.99
N GLU A 168 9.55 29.93 34.20
CA GLU A 168 8.61 29.22 35.08
C GLU A 168 7.22 29.05 34.44
N ILE A 169 6.80 29.97 33.57
CA ILE A 169 5.52 29.86 32.85
C ILE A 169 5.57 28.70 31.84
N GLU A 170 6.59 28.67 30.99
CA GLU A 170 6.80 27.59 30.01
C GLU A 170 6.98 26.24 30.70
N LYS A 171 7.74 26.21 31.80
CA LYS A 171 7.95 24.99 32.58
C LYS A 171 6.63 24.41 33.09
N ASN A 172 5.77 25.24 33.68
CA ASN A 172 4.45 24.79 34.15
C ASN A 172 3.58 24.26 33.00
N GLU A 173 3.56 24.95 31.86
CA GLU A 173 2.82 24.49 30.67
C GLU A 173 3.33 23.12 30.18
N TYR A 174 4.64 22.92 30.11
CA TYR A 174 5.25 21.66 29.66
C TYR A 174 4.98 20.51 30.62
N ILE A 175 5.04 20.77 31.92
CA ILE A 175 4.66 19.82 32.98
C ILE A 175 3.19 19.43 32.82
N ASP A 176 2.31 20.40 32.59
CA ASP A 176 0.87 20.17 32.43
C ASP A 176 0.58 19.36 31.15
N ASN A 177 1.27 19.63 30.04
CA ASN A 177 1.15 18.85 28.81
C ASN A 177 1.53 17.37 29.03
N ALA A 178 2.66 17.11 29.69
CA ALA A 178 3.10 15.75 30.01
C ALA A 178 2.12 15.02 30.94
N ARG A 179 1.67 15.70 32.02
CA ARG A 179 0.70 15.14 32.97
C ARG A 179 -0.66 14.90 32.34
N ASN A 180 -1.11 15.79 31.45
CA ASN A 180 -2.37 15.65 30.74
C ASN A 180 -2.35 14.38 29.87
N LEU A 181 -1.30 14.19 29.05
CA LEU A 181 -1.17 12.99 28.23
C LEU A 181 -1.10 11.72 29.09
N HIS A 182 -0.32 11.73 30.17
CA HIS A 182 -0.27 10.62 31.12
C HIS A 182 -1.67 10.26 31.66
N ASN A 183 -2.43 11.27 32.11
CA ASN A 183 -3.79 11.07 32.60
C ASN A 183 -4.76 10.54 31.53
N ILE A 184 -4.66 11.04 30.30
CA ILE A 184 -5.47 10.56 29.17
C ILE A 184 -5.20 9.08 28.94
N LEU A 185 -3.93 8.67 28.87
CA LEU A 185 -3.54 7.28 28.62
C LEU A 185 -4.06 6.32 29.70
N HIS A 186 -3.91 6.66 30.99
CA HIS A 186 -4.39 5.81 32.10
C HIS A 186 -5.92 5.74 32.20
N LYS A 187 -6.63 6.81 31.82
CA LYS A 187 -8.10 6.84 31.86
C LYS A 187 -8.75 6.34 30.58
N TYR A 188 -7.97 6.10 29.52
CA TYR A 188 -8.50 5.70 28.23
C TYR A 188 -9.19 4.34 28.32
N ARG A 189 -10.41 4.24 27.78
CA ARG A 189 -11.19 3.02 27.74
C ARG A 189 -11.43 2.59 26.30
N LEU A 190 -11.23 1.30 26.06
CA LEU A 190 -11.41 0.66 24.77
C LEU A 190 -12.69 -0.18 24.78
N PRO A 191 -13.63 0.05 23.85
CA PRO A 191 -14.74 -0.87 23.66
C PRO A 191 -14.22 -2.18 23.07
N TYR A 192 -14.74 -3.31 23.51
CA TYR A 192 -14.45 -4.60 22.91
C TYR A 192 -15.68 -5.51 22.90
N VAL A 193 -15.63 -6.52 22.04
CA VAL A 193 -16.60 -7.61 21.99
C VAL A 193 -15.84 -8.90 22.27
N GLU A 194 -16.35 -9.73 23.17
CA GLU A 194 -15.81 -11.06 23.45
C GLU A 194 -16.79 -12.14 22.99
N ILE A 195 -16.28 -13.06 22.18
CA ILE A 195 -16.96 -14.29 21.77
C ILE A 195 -16.47 -15.42 22.68
N LYS A 196 -17.36 -16.18 23.30
CA LYS A 196 -17.03 -17.37 24.09
C LYS A 196 -17.51 -18.63 23.39
N GLY A 197 -16.63 -19.63 23.30
CA GLY A 197 -16.93 -20.90 22.64
C GLY A 197 -17.04 -20.81 21.12
N GLY A 198 -17.61 -21.83 20.48
CA GLY A 198 -17.69 -21.93 19.02
C GLY A 198 -16.38 -22.38 18.36
N ASP A 199 -16.43 -22.50 17.03
CA ASP A 199 -15.27 -22.78 16.19
C ASP A 199 -14.80 -21.53 15.43
N ILE A 200 -13.65 -21.65 14.75
CA ILE A 200 -13.05 -20.54 13.99
C ILE A 200 -14.00 -20.01 12.91
N LYS A 201 -14.78 -20.89 12.28
CA LYS A 201 -15.77 -20.52 11.26
C LYS A 201 -16.83 -19.62 11.85
N SER A 202 -17.40 -20.01 12.99
CA SER A 202 -18.39 -19.21 13.70
C SER A 202 -17.82 -17.87 14.15
N ALA A 203 -16.56 -17.84 14.62
CA ALA A 203 -15.92 -16.63 15.09
C ALA A 203 -15.65 -15.63 13.94
N VAL A 204 -15.20 -16.11 12.78
CA VAL A 204 -15.03 -15.30 11.56
C VAL A 204 -16.38 -14.81 11.01
N GLU A 205 -17.42 -15.65 11.04
CA GLU A 205 -18.77 -15.26 10.61
C GLU A 205 -19.36 -14.15 11.50
N ILE A 206 -19.24 -14.29 12.83
CA ILE A 206 -19.68 -13.27 13.79
C ILE A 206 -18.91 -11.97 13.54
N PHE A 207 -17.60 -12.07 13.34
CA PHE A 207 -16.78 -10.91 13.04
C PHE A 207 -17.26 -10.19 11.76
N SER A 208 -17.49 -10.93 10.68
CA SER A 208 -17.98 -10.39 9.40
C SER A 208 -19.30 -9.65 9.55
N ARG A 209 -20.23 -10.18 10.34
CA ARG A 209 -21.52 -9.54 10.59
C ARG A 209 -21.44 -8.33 11.51
N VAL A 210 -20.49 -8.30 12.46
CA VAL A 210 -20.30 -7.15 13.36
C VAL A 210 -19.62 -6.00 12.62
N ASN A 211 -18.69 -6.29 11.71
CA ASN A 211 -17.92 -5.30 10.96
C ASN A 211 -18.57 -4.79 9.67
N SER A 212 -19.59 -5.48 9.14
CA SER A 212 -20.28 -5.08 7.90
C SER A 212 -20.98 -3.71 7.95
N THR A 213 -21.10 -3.10 9.13
CA THR A 213 -21.65 -1.74 9.33
C THR A 213 -20.59 -0.64 9.48
N GLY A 214 -19.30 -1.00 9.56
CA GLY A 214 -18.20 -0.07 9.82
C GLY A 214 -17.05 -0.17 8.81
N THR A 215 -16.10 -1.06 9.05
CA THR A 215 -14.92 -1.27 8.20
C THR A 215 -14.86 -2.72 7.74
N GLU A 216 -14.83 -2.96 6.43
CA GLU A 216 -14.76 -4.31 5.86
C GLU A 216 -13.52 -5.06 6.38
N ILE A 217 -13.73 -6.31 6.77
CA ILE A 217 -12.65 -7.22 7.10
C ILE A 217 -11.84 -7.45 5.83
N SER A 218 -10.51 -7.43 5.93
CA SER A 218 -9.66 -7.81 4.81
C SER A 218 -9.96 -9.27 4.43
N GLU A 219 -10.37 -9.50 3.18
CA GLU A 219 -10.72 -10.84 2.69
C GLU A 219 -9.58 -11.84 2.90
N ASP A 220 -8.33 -11.38 2.92
CA ASP A 220 -7.14 -12.20 3.17
C ASP A 220 -7.11 -12.80 4.58
N PHE A 221 -7.59 -12.05 5.58
CA PHE A 221 -7.75 -12.53 6.95
C PHE A 221 -8.84 -13.59 7.02
N MET A 222 -10.00 -13.35 6.40
CA MET A 222 -11.08 -14.34 6.39
C MET A 222 -10.62 -15.64 5.74
N LEU A 223 -9.94 -15.55 4.59
CA LEU A 223 -9.41 -16.72 3.89
C LEU A 223 -8.33 -17.42 4.71
N SER A 224 -7.38 -16.69 5.29
CA SER A 224 -6.32 -17.28 6.11
C SER A 224 -6.87 -17.97 7.35
N ALA A 225 -7.86 -17.36 8.01
CA ALA A 225 -8.52 -17.95 9.17
C ALA A 225 -9.33 -19.20 8.80
N LEU A 226 -10.13 -19.15 7.73
CA LEU A 226 -11.00 -20.27 7.33
C LEU A 226 -10.25 -21.41 6.64
N SER A 227 -9.12 -21.12 6.00
CA SER A 227 -8.25 -22.13 5.36
C SER A 227 -7.19 -22.71 6.29
N TYR A 228 -7.06 -22.17 7.50
CA TYR A 228 -6.10 -22.63 8.48
C TYR A 228 -6.30 -24.12 8.77
N ASN A 229 -5.35 -24.92 8.32
CA ASN A 229 -5.27 -26.35 8.61
C ASN A 229 -4.01 -26.62 9.43
N GLN A 230 -4.20 -27.17 10.63
CA GLN A 230 -3.10 -27.46 11.56
C GLN A 230 -2.12 -28.51 11.01
N GLU A 231 -2.56 -29.37 10.09
CA GLU A 231 -1.78 -30.47 9.50
C GLU A 231 -0.87 -29.99 8.36
N THR A 232 -1.34 -29.08 7.49
CA THR A 232 -0.55 -28.58 6.35
C THR A 232 0.33 -27.39 6.75
N GLY A 233 -0.08 -26.61 7.76
CA GLY A 233 0.65 -25.41 8.18
C GLY A 233 0.63 -24.26 7.16
N PHE A 234 -0.06 -24.40 6.04
CA PHE A 234 -0.17 -23.38 5.01
C PHE A 234 -0.95 -22.17 5.52
N LEU A 235 -0.36 -20.98 5.37
CA LEU A 235 -0.96 -19.70 5.72
C LEU A 235 -0.99 -18.82 4.47
N LEU A 236 -2.18 -18.56 3.95
CA LEU A 236 -2.35 -17.73 2.75
C LEU A 236 -1.75 -16.33 2.96
N SER A 237 -1.90 -15.75 4.15
CA SER A 237 -1.31 -14.45 4.46
C SER A 237 0.21 -14.42 4.26
N ASP A 238 0.92 -15.43 4.76
CA ASP A 238 2.39 -15.51 4.68
C ASP A 238 2.83 -15.80 3.26
N SER A 239 2.15 -16.73 2.58
CA SER A 239 2.34 -17.04 1.17
C SER A 239 2.22 -15.80 0.27
N ILE A 240 1.23 -14.93 0.50
CA ILE A 240 1.08 -13.68 -0.27
C ILE A 240 2.25 -12.72 0.03
N THR A 241 2.71 -12.65 1.29
CA THR A 241 3.84 -11.80 1.69
C THR A 241 5.13 -12.26 1.01
N GLU A 242 5.43 -13.56 1.05
CA GLU A 242 6.59 -14.13 0.36
C GLU A 242 6.52 -13.89 -1.15
N PHE A 243 5.34 -14.06 -1.75
CA PHE A 243 5.13 -13.78 -3.16
C PHE A 243 5.37 -12.29 -3.50
N LEU A 244 4.81 -11.35 -2.74
CA LEU A 244 5.06 -9.92 -2.94
C LEU A 244 6.54 -9.57 -2.83
N ASN A 245 7.24 -10.08 -1.81
CA ASN A 245 8.69 -9.89 -1.66
C ASN A 245 9.46 -10.41 -2.87
N SER A 246 9.03 -11.53 -3.47
CA SER A 246 9.66 -12.08 -4.66
C SER A 246 9.40 -11.26 -5.95
N LEU A 247 8.50 -10.27 -5.92
CA LEU A 247 8.26 -9.31 -6.99
C LEU A 247 9.09 -8.03 -6.85
N ASN A 248 9.91 -7.91 -5.80
CA ASN A 248 10.80 -6.76 -5.59
C ASN A 248 11.80 -6.56 -6.74
N VAL A 249 12.17 -7.62 -7.48
CA VAL A 249 12.99 -7.51 -8.69
C VAL A 249 12.34 -6.61 -9.77
N TYR A 250 11.02 -6.44 -9.73
CA TYR A 250 10.24 -5.59 -10.62
C TYR A 250 9.72 -4.32 -9.94
N ASN A 251 10.08 -4.03 -8.67
CA ASN A 251 9.50 -2.97 -7.83
C ASN A 251 7.97 -3.10 -7.61
N PHE A 252 7.46 -4.34 -7.50
CA PHE A 252 6.03 -4.67 -7.34
C PHE A 252 5.67 -5.27 -5.97
N GLU A 253 6.59 -5.23 -5.01
CA GLU A 253 6.38 -5.71 -3.63
C GLU A 253 5.31 -4.93 -2.87
N ASP A 254 5.10 -3.65 -3.23
CA ASP A 254 4.13 -2.75 -2.61
C ASP A 254 2.70 -2.89 -3.19
N LEU A 255 2.47 -3.89 -4.06
CA LEU A 255 1.13 -4.17 -4.57
C LEU A 255 0.14 -4.43 -3.42
N LYS A 256 -1.09 -3.94 -3.60
CA LYS A 256 -2.17 -4.19 -2.64
C LYS A 256 -2.48 -5.68 -2.60
N ARG A 257 -2.59 -6.22 -1.38
CA ARG A 257 -2.93 -7.63 -1.14
C ARG A 257 -4.28 -8.02 -1.73
N ASP A 258 -5.27 -7.12 -1.68
CA ASP A 258 -6.58 -7.34 -2.31
C ASP A 258 -6.46 -7.55 -3.82
N THR A 259 -5.54 -6.87 -4.51
CA THR A 259 -5.31 -7.10 -5.94
C THR A 259 -4.71 -8.49 -6.21
N ILE A 260 -3.85 -8.99 -5.32
CA ILE A 260 -3.33 -10.36 -5.41
C ILE A 260 -4.44 -11.37 -5.16
N LEU A 261 -5.29 -11.13 -4.16
CA LEU A 261 -6.47 -11.95 -3.92
C LEU A 261 -7.42 -11.96 -5.10
N ASP A 262 -7.71 -10.81 -5.70
CA ASP A 262 -8.55 -10.74 -6.89
C ASP A 262 -7.96 -11.57 -8.03
N CYS A 263 -6.64 -11.54 -8.23
CA CYS A 263 -5.98 -12.40 -9.21
C CYS A 263 -6.12 -13.89 -8.86
N ILE A 264 -5.99 -14.27 -7.59
CA ILE A 264 -6.20 -15.64 -7.12
C ILE A 264 -7.66 -16.07 -7.33
N SER A 265 -8.61 -15.24 -6.92
CA SER A 265 -10.06 -15.42 -7.03
C SER A 265 -10.49 -15.56 -8.49
N ASN A 266 -9.89 -14.80 -9.39
CA ASN A 266 -10.20 -14.89 -10.81
C ASN A 266 -9.84 -16.27 -11.40
N ASN A 267 -8.86 -16.97 -10.84
CA ASN A 267 -8.43 -18.30 -11.30
C ASN A 267 -9.37 -19.43 -10.84
N VAL A 268 -10.32 -19.15 -9.94
CA VAL A 268 -11.09 -20.17 -9.20
C VAL A 268 -12.07 -20.88 -10.09
N HIS A 269 -12.51 -20.24 -11.16
CA HIS A 269 -13.56 -20.79 -12.01
C HIS A 269 -13.07 -20.87 -13.45
N ASN A 270 -13.11 -22.07 -14.02
CA ASN A 270 -13.21 -22.26 -15.47
C ASN A 270 -14.65 -22.00 -15.95
N ILE A 271 -15.48 -21.33 -15.15
CA ILE A 271 -16.88 -21.02 -15.45
C ILE A 271 -16.90 -19.70 -16.22
N PRO A 272 -17.30 -19.69 -17.49
CA PRO A 272 -17.54 -18.45 -18.22
C PRO A 272 -18.59 -17.61 -17.48
N GLY A 273 -18.35 -16.31 -17.35
CA GLY A 273 -19.31 -15.36 -16.75
C GLY A 273 -18.99 -14.88 -15.33
N LYS A 274 -18.14 -15.58 -14.56
CA LYS A 274 -17.83 -15.20 -13.17
C LYS A 274 -16.47 -14.53 -13.08
N ILE A 275 -16.45 -13.31 -12.54
CA ILE A 275 -15.25 -12.48 -12.37
C ILE A 275 -14.87 -12.39 -10.88
N TYR A 276 -13.63 -12.00 -10.56
CA TYR A 276 -13.10 -11.93 -9.20
C TYR A 276 -14.06 -11.35 -8.14
N PHE A 277 -14.75 -10.24 -8.42
CA PHE A 277 -15.68 -9.63 -7.46
C PHE A 277 -17.02 -10.38 -7.28
N ASP A 278 -17.27 -11.44 -8.05
CA ASP A 278 -18.42 -12.34 -7.85
C ASP A 278 -18.03 -13.59 -7.02
N VAL A 279 -16.74 -13.79 -6.75
CA VAL A 279 -16.23 -14.96 -6.03
C VAL A 279 -16.32 -14.73 -4.53
N LYS A 280 -17.13 -15.55 -3.87
CA LYS A 280 -17.21 -15.52 -2.41
C LYS A 280 -16.09 -16.32 -1.76
N THR A 281 -15.69 -15.90 -0.57
CA THR A 281 -14.71 -16.58 0.30
C THR A 281 -14.97 -18.08 0.45
N GLU A 282 -16.23 -18.50 0.61
CA GLU A 282 -16.55 -19.93 0.79
C GLU A 282 -16.30 -20.78 -0.45
N GLU A 283 -16.31 -20.18 -1.64
CA GLU A 283 -16.05 -20.89 -2.89
C GLU A 283 -14.56 -21.17 -3.08
N LEU A 284 -13.70 -20.28 -2.59
CA LEU A 284 -12.24 -20.47 -2.54
C LEU A 284 -11.86 -21.68 -1.69
N LEU A 285 -12.62 -21.93 -0.62
CA LEU A 285 -12.37 -22.99 0.37
C LEU A 285 -12.87 -24.37 -0.06
N LYS A 286 -13.77 -24.46 -1.06
CA LYS A 286 -14.40 -25.72 -1.52
C LYS A 286 -13.58 -26.50 -2.55
N LYS A 287 -12.36 -26.07 -2.88
CA LYS A 287 -11.55 -26.68 -3.93
C LYS A 287 -10.84 -27.96 -3.45
N ASP A 288 -11.17 -29.09 -4.08
CA ASP A 288 -10.63 -30.43 -3.81
C ASP A 288 -9.09 -30.58 -3.96
N LEU A 289 -8.41 -29.64 -4.62
CA LEU A 289 -6.95 -29.69 -4.89
C LEU A 289 -6.08 -29.05 -3.80
N GLY A 290 -6.69 -28.50 -2.74
CA GLY A 290 -5.99 -27.75 -1.69
C GLY A 290 -5.67 -26.31 -2.09
N LEU A 291 -5.98 -25.36 -1.20
CA LEU A 291 -5.81 -23.91 -1.42
C LEU A 291 -4.37 -23.52 -1.79
N GLU A 292 -3.38 -24.19 -1.21
CA GLU A 292 -1.95 -23.95 -1.44
C GLU A 292 -1.54 -24.17 -2.90
N SER A 293 -1.82 -25.36 -3.46
CA SER A 293 -1.48 -25.70 -4.85
C SER A 293 -2.13 -24.73 -5.84
N PHE A 294 -3.40 -24.38 -5.57
CA PHE A 294 -4.13 -23.40 -6.36
C PHE A 294 -3.51 -22.00 -6.31
N THR A 295 -3.14 -21.54 -5.12
CA THR A 295 -2.49 -20.24 -4.89
C THR A 295 -1.13 -20.17 -5.59
N ASN A 296 -0.33 -21.23 -5.48
CA ASN A 296 0.98 -21.30 -6.14
C ASN A 296 0.88 -21.26 -7.67
N LYS A 297 -0.15 -21.87 -8.27
CA LYS A 297 -0.43 -21.73 -9.71
C LYS A 297 -0.78 -20.28 -10.07
N ALA A 298 -1.65 -19.64 -9.28
CA ALA A 298 -2.01 -18.23 -9.49
C ALA A 298 -0.77 -17.31 -9.50
N TYR A 299 0.15 -17.48 -8.55
CA TYR A 299 1.40 -16.73 -8.50
C TYR A 299 2.25 -16.83 -9.76
N SER A 300 2.28 -18.00 -10.41
CA SER A 300 3.01 -18.16 -11.67
C SER A 300 2.47 -17.27 -12.78
N HIS A 301 1.15 -17.08 -12.85
CA HIS A 301 0.50 -16.24 -13.86
C HIS A 301 0.61 -14.75 -13.52
N ILE A 302 0.47 -14.40 -12.24
CA ILE A 302 0.65 -13.03 -11.75
C ILE A 302 2.09 -12.56 -12.00
N ARG A 303 3.09 -13.39 -11.71
CA ARG A 303 4.50 -13.05 -11.97
C ARG A 303 4.75 -12.72 -13.44
N ARG A 304 4.17 -13.50 -14.35
CA ARG A 304 4.29 -13.27 -15.79
C ARG A 304 3.59 -11.99 -16.24
N ALA A 305 2.44 -11.68 -15.65
CA ALA A 305 1.76 -10.41 -15.88
C ALA A 305 2.61 -9.22 -15.43
N VAL A 306 3.21 -9.30 -14.24
CA VAL A 306 4.13 -8.28 -13.71
C VAL A 306 5.37 -8.15 -14.60
N GLU A 307 5.98 -9.27 -15.01
CA GLU A 307 7.13 -9.26 -15.90
C GLU A 307 6.79 -8.61 -17.26
N PHE A 308 5.62 -8.91 -17.82
CA PHE A 308 5.12 -8.27 -19.04
C PHE A 308 4.94 -6.75 -18.85
N LEU A 309 4.27 -6.34 -17.77
CA LEU A 309 4.08 -4.94 -17.42
C LEU A 309 5.43 -4.20 -17.28
N TYR A 310 6.40 -4.84 -16.63
CA TYR A 310 7.72 -4.27 -16.37
C TYR A 310 8.58 -4.15 -17.62
N LYS A 311 8.76 -5.26 -18.35
CA LYS A 311 9.72 -5.36 -19.45
C LYS A 311 9.19 -4.85 -20.79
N HIS A 312 7.88 -4.94 -21.03
CA HIS A 312 7.27 -4.59 -22.33
C HIS A 312 6.45 -3.30 -22.29
N LEU A 313 5.79 -3.04 -21.17
CA LEU A 313 4.96 -1.84 -21.00
C LEU A 313 5.63 -0.74 -20.17
N PHE A 314 6.83 -1.01 -19.67
CA PHE A 314 7.66 -0.08 -18.91
C PHE A 314 6.99 0.46 -17.64
N VAL A 315 6.09 -0.33 -17.07
CA VAL A 315 5.55 -0.14 -15.72
C VAL A 315 6.61 -0.60 -14.74
N ILE A 316 7.63 0.23 -14.54
CA ILE A 316 8.83 -0.11 -13.76
C ILE A 316 8.64 -0.02 -12.24
N ASP A 317 7.43 0.34 -11.79
CA ASP A 317 7.07 0.48 -10.38
C ASP A 317 5.56 0.27 -10.24
N SER A 318 5.12 -0.43 -9.20
CA SER A 318 3.69 -0.70 -8.98
C SER A 318 2.83 0.58 -8.92
N ARG A 319 3.40 1.72 -8.51
CA ARG A 319 2.72 3.04 -8.48
C ARG A 319 2.38 3.57 -9.87
N LEU A 320 3.10 3.12 -10.91
CA LEU A 320 2.84 3.49 -12.30
C LEU A 320 1.71 2.66 -12.94
N LEU A 321 1.28 1.56 -12.31
CA LEU A 321 0.16 0.75 -12.80
C LEU A 321 -1.11 1.62 -12.86
N PRO A 322 -1.71 1.84 -14.05
CA PRO A 322 -2.87 2.71 -14.18
C PRO A 322 -4.08 2.18 -13.42
N TYR A 323 -4.39 0.89 -13.59
CA TYR A 323 -5.49 0.21 -12.90
C TYR A 323 -5.05 -1.14 -12.30
N PRO A 324 -5.41 -1.44 -11.04
CA PRO A 324 -5.27 -2.79 -10.50
C PRO A 324 -5.97 -3.87 -11.36
N SER A 325 -7.13 -3.53 -11.94
CA SER A 325 -7.87 -4.41 -12.86
C SER A 325 -7.07 -4.84 -14.09
N GLN A 326 -6.11 -4.03 -14.57
CA GLN A 326 -5.25 -4.45 -15.68
C GLN A 326 -4.36 -5.62 -15.26
N LEU A 327 -3.80 -5.62 -14.05
CA LEU A 327 -3.00 -6.74 -13.55
C LEU A 327 -3.85 -8.01 -13.44
N ILE A 328 -5.09 -7.89 -12.95
CA ILE A 328 -6.02 -9.02 -12.81
C ILE A 328 -6.32 -9.65 -14.19
N PHE A 329 -6.64 -8.81 -15.18
CA PHE A 329 -6.94 -9.26 -16.54
C PHE A 329 -5.70 -9.87 -17.20
N ILE A 330 -4.54 -9.21 -17.13
CA ILE A 330 -3.30 -9.72 -17.74
C ILE A 330 -2.85 -11.03 -17.07
N SER A 331 -3.01 -11.18 -15.76
CA SER A 331 -2.76 -12.44 -15.06
C SER A 331 -3.64 -13.57 -15.61
N GLU A 332 -4.92 -13.30 -15.83
CA GLU A 332 -5.84 -14.26 -16.45
C GLU A 332 -5.43 -14.59 -17.91
N TYR A 333 -4.95 -13.59 -18.64
CA TYR A 333 -4.44 -13.79 -20.00
C TYR A 333 -3.31 -14.82 -20.01
N PHE A 334 -2.31 -14.70 -19.12
CA PHE A 334 -1.19 -15.65 -19.03
C PHE A 334 -1.56 -17.02 -18.45
N ARG A 335 -2.71 -17.13 -17.78
CA ARG A 335 -3.27 -18.43 -17.38
C ARG A 335 -3.85 -19.18 -18.57
N LEU A 336 -4.64 -18.49 -19.39
CA LEU A 336 -5.33 -19.08 -20.55
C LEU A 336 -4.41 -19.23 -21.76
N ASN A 337 -3.45 -18.33 -21.92
CA ASN A 337 -2.46 -18.33 -22.97
C ASN A 337 -1.04 -18.30 -22.38
N PRO A 338 -0.51 -19.47 -21.95
CA PRO A 338 0.78 -19.53 -21.28
C PRO A 338 1.98 -19.37 -22.25
N ALA A 339 1.79 -19.24 -23.55
CA ALA A 339 2.90 -18.95 -24.47
C ALA A 339 2.38 -18.11 -25.66
N PRO A 340 2.11 -16.81 -25.44
CA PRO A 340 1.54 -15.98 -26.49
C PRO A 340 2.51 -15.81 -27.65
N THR A 341 1.97 -15.78 -28.88
CA THR A 341 2.75 -15.41 -30.07
C THR A 341 3.14 -13.94 -30.05
N THR A 342 4.11 -13.53 -30.89
CA THR A 342 4.51 -12.12 -31.00
C THR A 342 3.34 -11.19 -31.37
N GLU A 343 2.43 -11.65 -32.22
CA GLU A 343 1.22 -10.89 -32.58
C GLU A 343 0.25 -10.75 -31.40
N GLN A 344 0.06 -11.82 -30.64
CA GLN A 344 -0.75 -11.83 -29.43
C GLN A 344 -0.18 -10.92 -28.34
N TYR A 345 1.15 -10.89 -28.18
CA TYR A 345 1.84 -9.94 -27.30
C TYR A 345 1.55 -8.49 -27.70
N LYS A 346 1.70 -8.14 -28.98
CA LYS A 346 1.40 -6.79 -29.48
C LYS A 346 -0.08 -6.42 -29.30
N ALA A 347 -0.99 -7.37 -29.48
CA ALA A 347 -2.41 -7.14 -29.25
C ALA A 347 -2.71 -6.87 -27.76
N LEU A 348 -2.03 -7.57 -26.84
CA LEU A 348 -2.15 -7.35 -25.40
C LEU A 348 -1.55 -6.00 -24.98
N GLU A 349 -0.43 -5.59 -25.59
CA GLU A 349 0.14 -4.24 -25.40
C GLU A 349 -0.85 -3.17 -25.84
N ASN A 350 -1.44 -3.32 -27.03
CA ASN A 350 -2.45 -2.39 -27.52
C ASN A 350 -3.68 -2.35 -26.59
N TRP A 351 -4.12 -3.50 -26.08
CA TRP A 351 -5.21 -3.56 -25.09
C TRP A 351 -4.87 -2.75 -23.82
N PHE A 352 -3.65 -2.89 -23.31
CA PHE A 352 -3.20 -2.12 -22.14
C PHE A 352 -3.25 -0.62 -22.39
N TRP A 353 -2.72 -0.14 -23.52
CA TRP A 353 -2.69 1.28 -23.83
C TRP A 353 -4.09 1.84 -24.09
N VAL A 354 -4.93 1.12 -24.84
CA VAL A 354 -6.31 1.53 -25.09
C VAL A 354 -7.08 1.64 -23.78
N THR A 355 -6.97 0.65 -22.89
CA THR A 355 -7.68 0.68 -21.60
C THR A 355 -7.17 1.78 -20.66
N THR A 356 -5.88 2.11 -20.75
CA THR A 356 -5.25 3.19 -19.98
C THR A 356 -5.73 4.57 -20.42
N TYR A 357 -5.72 4.85 -21.72
CA TYR A 357 -6.05 6.18 -22.24
C TYR A 357 -7.55 6.47 -22.32
N SER A 358 -8.39 5.44 -22.43
CA SER A 358 -9.85 5.58 -22.54
C SER A 358 -10.57 5.70 -21.19
N ASN A 359 -9.85 5.74 -20.06
CA ASN A 359 -10.47 5.64 -18.72
C ASN A 359 -11.36 4.39 -18.54
N TYR A 360 -10.99 3.29 -19.18
CA TYR A 360 -11.85 2.14 -19.46
C TYR A 360 -12.60 1.57 -18.26
N PHE A 361 -11.89 1.29 -17.17
CA PHE A 361 -12.47 0.66 -15.98
C PHE A 361 -13.31 1.63 -15.14
N THR A 362 -13.15 2.94 -15.35
CA THR A 362 -13.96 3.98 -14.71
C THR A 362 -15.20 4.35 -15.52
N LEU A 363 -15.24 4.05 -16.82
CA LEU A 363 -16.42 4.30 -17.67
C LEU A 363 -17.56 3.30 -17.41
N TYR A 364 -17.24 2.11 -16.92
CA TYR A 364 -18.18 0.99 -16.89
C TYR A 364 -18.70 0.69 -15.49
N SER A 365 -20.02 0.53 -15.40
CA SER A 365 -20.70 -0.07 -14.25
C SER A 365 -20.23 -1.52 -14.03
N LEU A 366 -20.45 -2.08 -12.83
CA LEU A 366 -20.08 -3.47 -12.51
C LEU A 366 -20.61 -4.48 -13.54
N SER A 367 -21.85 -4.31 -14.01
CA SER A 367 -22.44 -5.17 -15.04
C SER A 367 -21.68 -5.09 -16.38
N GLN A 368 -21.29 -3.88 -16.78
CA GLN A 368 -20.50 -3.66 -17.99
C GLN A 368 -19.05 -4.16 -17.83
N GLN A 369 -18.47 -4.08 -16.63
CA GLN A 369 -17.16 -4.67 -16.34
C GLN A 369 -17.19 -6.19 -16.47
N ARG A 370 -18.28 -6.88 -16.07
CA ARG A 370 -18.46 -8.31 -16.34
C ARG A 370 -18.44 -8.60 -17.84
N SER A 371 -19.17 -7.81 -18.63
CA SER A 371 -19.18 -7.95 -20.09
C SER A 371 -17.80 -7.71 -20.69
N ALA A 372 -17.08 -6.69 -20.21
CA ALA A 372 -15.70 -6.41 -20.61
C ALA A 372 -14.75 -7.56 -20.31
N TYR A 373 -14.88 -8.16 -19.13
CA TYR A 373 -14.13 -9.34 -18.76
C TYR A 373 -14.44 -10.53 -19.66
N GLN A 374 -15.70 -10.77 -20.04
CA GLN A 374 -16.03 -11.85 -20.99
C GLN A 374 -15.41 -11.63 -22.37
N VAL A 375 -15.38 -10.39 -22.86
CA VAL A 375 -14.71 -10.06 -24.12
C VAL A 375 -13.19 -10.28 -24.00
N PHE A 376 -12.59 -9.85 -22.89
CA PHE A 376 -11.17 -10.07 -22.64
C PHE A 376 -10.83 -11.55 -22.48
N TYR A 377 -11.67 -12.34 -21.81
CA TYR A 377 -11.52 -13.78 -21.65
C TYR A 377 -11.50 -14.50 -23.00
N LYS A 378 -12.40 -14.12 -23.92
CA LYS A 378 -12.38 -14.62 -25.31
C LYS A 378 -11.09 -14.21 -26.03
N PHE A 379 -10.61 -12.98 -25.82
CA PHE A 379 -9.35 -12.52 -26.38
C PHE A 379 -8.14 -13.33 -25.86
N ALA A 380 -8.11 -13.65 -24.58
CA ALA A 380 -7.10 -14.52 -23.98
C ALA A 380 -7.10 -15.93 -24.60
N LYS A 381 -8.25 -16.42 -25.07
CA LYS A 381 -8.38 -17.67 -25.83
C LYS A 381 -8.15 -17.55 -27.33
N ALA A 382 -7.78 -16.36 -27.82
CA ALA A 382 -7.70 -16.04 -29.25
C ALA A 382 -9.04 -16.15 -30.01
N GLU A 383 -10.17 -16.04 -29.30
CA GLU A 383 -11.54 -16.05 -29.85
C GLU A 383 -12.10 -14.62 -30.08
N HIS A 384 -11.36 -13.59 -29.68
CA HIS A 384 -11.69 -12.18 -29.92
C HIS A 384 -10.43 -11.42 -30.32
N PRO A 385 -10.47 -10.44 -31.26
CA PRO A 385 -9.26 -9.88 -31.87
C PRO A 385 -8.42 -8.99 -30.94
N ASN A 386 -9.05 -8.20 -30.05
CA ASN A 386 -8.34 -7.14 -29.30
C ASN A 386 -8.72 -7.05 -27.82
N GLY A 387 -9.62 -7.90 -27.33
CA GLY A 387 -10.11 -7.87 -25.94
C GLY A 387 -10.83 -6.59 -25.49
N ILE A 388 -11.18 -5.68 -26.39
CA ILE A 388 -11.83 -4.41 -26.06
C ILE A 388 -13.35 -4.55 -26.18
N TYR A 389 -14.05 -4.47 -25.04
CA TYR A 389 -15.49 -4.28 -25.02
C TYR A 389 -15.86 -2.80 -25.16
N LYS A 390 -16.90 -2.53 -25.95
CA LYS A 390 -17.57 -1.24 -26.08
C LYS A 390 -19.08 -1.45 -25.94
N VAL A 391 -19.74 -0.59 -25.17
CA VAL A 391 -21.21 -0.59 -25.05
C VAL A 391 -21.85 -0.14 -26.35
N ASN A 392 -21.28 0.88 -26.98
CA ASN A 392 -21.67 1.36 -28.31
C ASN A 392 -20.43 1.35 -29.20
N SER A 393 -20.45 0.52 -30.25
CA SER A 393 -19.34 0.40 -31.22
C SER A 393 -19.07 1.69 -31.98
N ASP A 394 -20.10 2.51 -32.16
CA ASP A 394 -20.07 3.69 -33.02
C ASP A 394 -19.46 4.91 -32.32
N ILE A 395 -19.33 4.84 -30.98
CA ILE A 395 -18.70 5.89 -30.18
C ILE A 395 -17.21 5.55 -30.02
N PRO A 396 -16.30 6.38 -30.56
CA PRO A 396 -14.87 6.22 -30.31
C PRO A 396 -14.55 6.55 -28.85
N PHE A 397 -13.49 5.94 -28.32
CA PHE A 397 -12.99 6.35 -27.01
C PHE A 397 -12.37 7.75 -27.12
N SER A 398 -12.39 8.50 -26.03
CA SER A 398 -11.65 9.74 -25.89
C SER A 398 -10.74 9.71 -24.68
N THR A 399 -9.65 10.49 -24.72
CA THR A 399 -8.78 10.66 -23.56
C THR A 399 -9.44 11.56 -22.52
N ALA A 400 -9.07 11.40 -21.25
CA ALA A 400 -9.28 12.46 -20.27
C ALA A 400 -8.49 13.73 -20.66
N LYS A 401 -8.88 14.88 -20.10
CA LYS A 401 -8.14 16.15 -20.25
C LYS A 401 -6.67 15.96 -19.88
N TYR A 402 -5.79 16.67 -20.58
CA TYR A 402 -4.35 16.63 -20.31
C TYR A 402 -4.09 17.05 -18.86
N PRO A 403 -3.23 16.34 -18.10
CA PRO A 403 -3.11 16.55 -16.67
C PRO A 403 -2.32 17.83 -16.37
N ASP A 404 -2.88 18.70 -15.51
CA ASP A 404 -2.16 19.90 -15.05
C ASP A 404 -0.95 19.57 -14.17
N LYS A 405 -0.95 18.40 -13.52
CA LYS A 405 0.10 17.95 -12.61
C LYS A 405 0.40 16.46 -12.76
N LEU A 406 1.68 16.10 -12.71
CA LEU A 406 2.12 14.71 -12.61
C LEU A 406 2.00 14.20 -11.17
N ASN A 407 1.39 13.03 -11.01
CA ASN A 407 1.23 12.33 -9.74
C ASN A 407 0.99 10.83 -9.99
N PHE A 408 1.15 10.02 -8.94
CA PHE A 408 0.96 8.57 -9.00
C PHE A 408 -0.44 8.11 -8.54
N THR A 409 -1.44 9.01 -8.51
CA THR A 409 -2.80 8.66 -8.05
C THR A 409 -3.77 8.54 -9.21
N GLY A 410 -3.76 9.48 -10.15
CA GLY A 410 -4.65 9.48 -11.31
C GLY A 410 -4.15 8.60 -12.46
N VAL A 411 -5.08 7.96 -13.15
CA VAL A 411 -4.81 7.14 -14.36
C VAL A 411 -4.17 8.00 -15.46
N ARG A 412 -4.72 9.19 -15.71
CA ARG A 412 -4.25 10.07 -16.79
C ARG A 412 -2.82 10.60 -16.57
N PRO A 413 -2.44 11.11 -15.38
CA PRO A 413 -1.04 11.39 -15.05
C PRO A 413 -0.11 10.19 -15.23
N LYS A 414 -0.50 8.99 -14.73
CA LYS A 414 0.29 7.76 -14.91
C LYS A 414 0.46 7.40 -16.38
N ALA A 415 -0.59 7.55 -17.19
CA ALA A 415 -0.55 7.31 -18.63
C ALA A 415 0.51 8.18 -19.32
N LEU A 416 0.54 9.48 -18.99
CA LEU A 416 1.55 10.42 -19.51
C LEU A 416 2.96 10.05 -19.02
N GLN A 417 3.11 9.64 -17.76
CA GLN A 417 4.41 9.17 -17.24
C GLN A 417 4.88 7.88 -17.94
N LEU A 418 3.98 6.93 -18.21
CA LEU A 418 4.32 5.72 -18.96
C LEU A 418 4.67 6.01 -20.41
N PHE A 419 3.92 6.90 -21.08
CA PHE A 419 4.26 7.37 -22.42
C PHE A 419 5.65 8.01 -22.46
N TYR A 420 5.98 8.82 -21.46
CA TYR A 420 7.30 9.38 -21.32
C TYR A 420 8.35 8.28 -21.14
N LEU A 421 8.17 7.39 -20.15
CA LEU A 421 9.10 6.30 -19.88
C LEU A 421 9.33 5.40 -21.11
N LYS A 422 8.29 5.15 -21.91
CA LYS A 422 8.41 4.46 -23.20
C LYS A 422 9.44 5.14 -24.11
N SER A 423 9.40 6.46 -24.27
CA SER A 423 10.37 7.20 -25.11
C SER A 423 11.82 7.09 -24.61
N ILE A 424 12.02 6.93 -23.29
CA ILE A 424 13.36 6.79 -22.70
C ILE A 424 13.86 5.35 -22.89
N ILE A 425 13.01 4.39 -22.53
CA ILE A 425 13.37 2.98 -22.36
C ILE A 425 13.38 2.21 -23.67
N GLU A 426 12.59 2.58 -24.68
CA GLU A 426 12.47 1.80 -25.93
C GLU A 426 13.82 1.60 -26.66
N SER A 427 14.85 2.37 -26.31
CA SER A 427 16.22 2.25 -26.80
C SER A 427 17.17 1.41 -25.94
N SER A 428 16.73 0.84 -24.81
CA SER A 428 17.59 0.10 -23.86
C SER A 428 16.80 -0.91 -22.99
N PRO A 429 17.36 -2.08 -22.67
CA PRO A 429 16.67 -3.02 -21.79
C PRO A 429 16.54 -2.45 -20.37
N VAL A 430 15.35 -2.61 -19.77
CA VAL A 430 15.12 -2.28 -18.35
C VAL A 430 15.89 -3.26 -17.48
N GLN A 431 16.69 -2.75 -16.54
CA GLN A 431 17.41 -3.58 -15.59
C GLN A 431 16.50 -4.03 -14.45
N ASP A 432 16.87 -5.09 -13.75
CA ASP A 432 16.17 -5.48 -12.53
C ASP A 432 16.27 -4.36 -11.49
N ARG A 433 15.17 -4.07 -10.79
CA ARG A 433 15.04 -2.98 -9.81
C ARG A 433 15.37 -1.58 -10.37
N GLU A 434 15.17 -1.37 -11.67
CA GLU A 434 15.31 -0.05 -12.29
C GLU A 434 14.41 0.96 -11.56
N GLY A 435 15.04 1.92 -10.89
CA GLY A 435 14.37 3.01 -10.20
C GLY A 435 14.07 4.16 -11.14
N MET A 436 13.13 5.02 -10.74
CA MET A 436 12.81 6.25 -11.46
C MET A 436 12.77 7.43 -10.49
N LYS A 437 13.31 8.56 -10.92
CA LYS A 437 13.28 9.83 -10.21
C LYS A 437 12.59 10.89 -11.03
N GLU A 438 11.75 11.67 -10.36
CA GLU A 438 11.21 12.91 -10.89
C GLU A 438 12.20 14.04 -10.58
N ILE A 439 12.67 14.73 -11.62
CA ILE A 439 13.57 15.88 -11.49
C ILE A 439 12.86 17.12 -12.00
N PHE A 440 12.87 18.18 -11.20
CA PHE A 440 12.39 19.50 -11.60
C PHE A 440 13.46 20.19 -12.43
N ILE A 441 13.07 20.69 -13.61
CA ILE A 441 13.98 21.41 -14.51
C ILE A 441 14.41 22.72 -13.88
N PHE A 442 13.43 23.47 -13.37
CA PHE A 442 13.65 24.70 -12.62
C PHE A 442 13.25 24.50 -11.16
N ALA A 443 14.06 25.06 -10.25
CA ALA A 443 13.72 25.09 -8.84
C ALA A 443 12.36 25.77 -8.64
N SER A 444 11.40 25.01 -8.12
CA SER A 444 10.06 25.51 -7.83
C SER A 444 9.63 25.01 -6.45
N SER A 445 8.65 25.69 -5.85
CA SER A 445 7.99 25.16 -4.65
C SER A 445 7.47 23.74 -4.96
N LYS A 446 7.44 22.82 -3.98
CA LYS A 446 6.93 21.44 -4.13
C LYS A 446 5.51 21.33 -4.75
N LYS A 447 4.82 22.45 -4.97
CA LYS A 447 3.48 22.57 -5.58
C LYS A 447 3.47 22.62 -7.12
N ASP A 448 4.58 22.98 -7.77
CA ASP A 448 4.66 23.17 -9.22
C ASP A 448 5.17 21.90 -9.92
N ARG A 449 4.24 20.95 -10.08
CA ARG A 449 4.46 19.62 -10.68
C ARG A 449 3.90 19.50 -12.10
N THR A 450 3.97 20.59 -12.86
CA THR A 450 3.50 20.62 -14.25
C THR A 450 4.30 19.63 -15.11
N PRO A 451 3.70 18.95 -16.10
CA PRO A 451 4.42 18.03 -16.96
C PRO A 451 5.63 18.69 -17.67
N GLY A 452 5.48 19.93 -18.14
CA GLY A 452 6.55 20.71 -18.76
C GLY A 452 7.76 20.98 -17.87
N ASN A 453 7.61 21.05 -16.55
CA ASN A 453 8.71 21.32 -15.60
C ASN A 453 9.33 20.05 -14.98
N ILE A 454 8.77 18.86 -15.24
CA ILE A 454 9.28 17.60 -14.70
C ILE A 454 9.87 16.72 -15.81
N ILE A 455 11.07 16.22 -15.58
CA ILE A 455 11.63 15.09 -16.32
C ILE A 455 11.61 13.82 -15.46
N LEU A 456 11.40 12.68 -16.10
CA LEU A 456 11.60 11.38 -15.49
C LEU A 456 12.99 10.89 -15.90
N ARG A 457 13.76 10.37 -14.94
CA ARG A 457 15.06 9.76 -15.18
C ARG A 457 15.19 8.42 -14.49
N LEU A 458 15.80 7.47 -15.18
CA LEU A 458 16.02 6.12 -14.68
C LEU A 458 17.30 6.06 -13.83
N SER A 459 17.37 5.15 -12.86
CA SER A 459 18.57 4.91 -12.06
C SER A 459 19.82 4.68 -12.91
N SER A 460 19.68 3.87 -13.94
CA SER A 460 20.76 3.52 -14.87
C SER A 460 21.34 4.72 -15.64
N GLU A 461 20.57 5.80 -15.81
CA GLU A 461 21.02 7.02 -16.51
C GLU A 461 21.95 7.89 -15.66
N PHE A 462 21.86 7.83 -14.32
CA PHE A 462 22.64 8.70 -13.43
C PHE A 462 23.56 7.95 -12.46
N GLU A 463 23.47 6.62 -12.40
CA GLU A 463 24.47 5.79 -11.72
C GLU A 463 25.76 5.67 -12.54
N ARG A 464 25.65 5.72 -13.87
CA ARG A 464 26.79 5.64 -14.80
C ARG A 464 27.58 6.94 -14.92
N ASP A 465 26.92 8.08 -14.74
CA ASP A 465 27.53 9.41 -14.89
C ASP A 465 27.02 10.32 -13.74
N GLN A 466 27.86 10.45 -12.71
CA GLN A 466 27.50 11.23 -11.52
C GLN A 466 27.44 12.73 -11.79
N ASP A 467 28.17 13.23 -12.79
CA ASP A 467 28.22 14.64 -13.12
C ASP A 467 26.90 15.08 -13.76
N LYS A 468 26.27 14.19 -14.53
CA LYS A 468 24.91 14.40 -15.06
C LYS A 468 23.79 14.23 -14.04
N LYS A 469 24.06 13.94 -12.75
CA LYS A 469 23.01 13.96 -11.72
C LYS A 469 22.39 15.35 -11.57
N GLN A 470 23.16 16.39 -11.83
CA GLN A 470 22.67 17.76 -11.83
C GLN A 470 21.89 18.04 -13.11
N ILE A 471 20.69 18.60 -12.94
CA ILE A 471 19.78 18.91 -14.06
C ILE A 471 20.41 19.85 -15.09
N LYS A 472 21.24 20.78 -14.62
CA LYS A 472 21.99 21.71 -15.46
C LYS A 472 22.91 20.96 -16.42
N ASN A 473 23.80 20.13 -15.89
CA ASN A 473 24.73 19.34 -16.70
C ASN A 473 23.98 18.39 -17.64
N PHE A 474 22.87 17.80 -17.19
CA PHE A 474 22.04 16.97 -18.04
C PHE A 474 21.50 17.73 -19.26
N ILE A 475 21.00 18.95 -19.09
CA ILE A 475 20.45 19.76 -20.20
C ILE A 475 21.54 20.34 -21.09
N GLU A 476 22.66 20.79 -20.51
CA GLU A 476 23.71 21.51 -21.24
C GLU A 476 24.71 20.58 -21.97
N GLU A 477 24.93 19.37 -21.45
CA GLU A 477 26.03 18.48 -21.90
C GLU A 477 25.57 17.17 -22.53
N SER A 478 24.26 16.85 -22.48
CA SER A 478 23.75 15.64 -23.14
C SER A 478 23.65 15.81 -24.65
N SER A 479 23.78 14.70 -25.39
CA SER A 479 23.57 14.73 -26.84
C SER A 479 22.11 15.04 -27.16
N ILE A 480 21.87 15.58 -28.37
CA ILE A 480 20.52 15.90 -28.82
C ILE A 480 19.62 14.67 -28.86
N GLU A 481 20.15 13.47 -29.15
CA GLU A 481 19.35 12.24 -29.15
C GLU A 481 18.89 11.85 -27.75
N ILE A 482 19.71 12.09 -26.73
CA ILE A 482 19.32 11.86 -25.33
C ILE A 482 18.25 12.87 -24.95
N LEU A 483 18.44 14.15 -25.23
CA LEU A 483 17.49 15.20 -24.88
C LEU A 483 16.13 15.02 -25.56
N ASP A 484 16.09 14.60 -26.83
CA ASP A 484 14.83 14.35 -27.55
C ASP A 484 14.01 13.21 -26.91
N ARG A 485 14.68 12.17 -26.37
CA ARG A 485 13.99 11.12 -25.57
C ARG A 485 13.35 11.66 -24.30
N HIS A 486 13.85 12.79 -23.78
CA HIS A 486 13.27 13.52 -22.66
C HIS A 486 12.30 14.64 -23.07
N PHE A 487 11.94 14.69 -24.35
CA PHE A 487 11.10 15.73 -24.94
C PHE A 487 11.70 17.12 -24.74
N ILE A 488 13.01 17.25 -24.89
CA ILE A 488 13.75 18.51 -24.82
C ILE A 488 14.39 18.76 -26.20
N THR A 489 13.96 19.83 -26.86
CA THR A 489 14.50 20.24 -28.17
C THR A 489 15.69 21.17 -28.01
N SER A 490 16.46 21.40 -29.09
CA SER A 490 17.58 22.36 -29.08
C SER A 490 17.12 23.78 -28.73
N GLU A 491 15.95 24.19 -29.20
CA GLU A 491 15.36 25.50 -28.87
C GLU A 491 15.06 25.62 -27.37
N MET A 492 14.56 24.56 -26.75
CA MET A 492 14.35 24.51 -25.30
C MET A 492 15.68 24.60 -24.53
N VAL A 493 16.77 24.00 -25.03
CA VAL A 493 18.10 24.15 -24.42
C VAL A 493 18.55 25.62 -24.46
N ASP A 494 18.29 26.34 -25.54
CA ASP A 494 18.61 27.76 -25.65
C ASP A 494 17.75 28.62 -24.71
N LEU A 495 16.46 28.31 -24.57
CA LEU A 495 15.58 28.94 -23.57
C LEU A 495 16.07 28.69 -22.14
N TYR A 496 16.50 27.46 -21.85
CA TYR A 496 17.06 27.10 -20.53
C TYR A 496 18.32 27.92 -20.22
N LYS A 497 19.26 28.04 -21.17
CA LYS A 497 20.49 28.84 -21.01
C LYS A 497 20.22 30.35 -20.84
N GLN A 498 19.10 30.84 -21.37
CA GLN A 498 18.65 32.23 -21.23
C GLN A 498 17.83 32.47 -19.95
N ASP A 499 17.64 31.46 -19.10
CA ASP A 499 16.78 31.49 -17.90
C ASP A 499 15.31 31.87 -18.20
N LYS A 500 14.83 31.54 -19.41
CA LYS A 500 13.46 31.76 -19.89
C LYS A 500 12.53 30.63 -19.45
N LYS A 501 12.28 30.59 -18.14
CA LYS A 501 11.54 29.50 -17.48
C LYS A 501 10.13 29.30 -18.05
N GLU A 502 9.35 30.38 -18.17
CA GLU A 502 7.94 30.27 -18.58
C GLU A 502 7.81 29.83 -20.03
N GLU A 503 8.63 30.39 -20.93
CA GLU A 503 8.67 29.97 -22.32
C GLU A 503 9.12 28.51 -22.45
N PHE A 504 10.16 28.08 -21.72
CA PHE A 504 10.61 26.69 -21.73
C PHE A 504 9.48 25.73 -21.34
N ILE A 505 8.81 25.99 -20.21
CA ILE A 505 7.77 25.09 -19.68
C ILE A 505 6.59 25.02 -20.65
N SER A 506 6.17 26.16 -21.20
CA SER A 506 5.09 26.24 -22.19
C SER A 506 5.43 25.46 -23.46
N GLU A 507 6.62 25.68 -24.01
CA GLU A 507 7.08 25.03 -25.25
C GLU A 507 7.18 23.52 -25.08
N ARG A 508 7.76 23.08 -23.95
CA ARG A 508 7.87 21.65 -23.63
C ARG A 508 6.52 20.99 -23.44
N ASP A 509 5.58 21.67 -22.77
CA ASP A 509 4.23 21.12 -22.57
C ASP A 509 3.46 20.98 -23.89
N ASN A 510 3.60 21.95 -24.81
CA ASN A 510 3.04 21.87 -26.15
C ASN A 510 3.67 20.73 -26.97
N TYR A 511 4.99 20.56 -26.87
CA TYR A 511 5.70 19.46 -27.54
C TYR A 511 5.26 18.09 -27.01
N LEU A 512 5.14 17.94 -25.68
CA LEU A 512 4.62 16.73 -25.04
C LEU A 512 3.20 16.41 -25.50
N LYS A 513 2.28 17.39 -25.47
CA LYS A 513 0.89 17.23 -25.96
C LYS A 513 0.85 16.79 -27.42
N SER A 514 1.68 17.38 -28.27
CA SER A 514 1.76 17.04 -29.70
C SER A 514 2.22 15.59 -29.92
N LYS A 515 3.29 15.17 -29.23
CA LYS A 515 3.82 13.81 -29.33
C LYS A 515 2.87 12.78 -28.75
N GLU A 516 2.27 13.07 -27.61
CA GLU A 516 1.27 12.20 -27.00
C GLU A 516 0.02 12.07 -27.88
N ARG A 517 -0.46 13.16 -28.49
CA ARG A 517 -1.59 13.12 -29.43
C ARG A 517 -1.32 12.19 -30.60
N ASN A 518 -0.10 12.21 -31.17
CA ASN A 518 0.28 11.28 -32.22
C ASN A 518 0.24 9.82 -31.73
N PHE A 519 0.82 9.56 -30.55
CA PHE A 519 0.81 8.23 -29.94
C PHE A 519 -0.61 7.69 -29.71
N VAL A 520 -1.50 8.52 -29.14
CA VAL A 520 -2.91 8.19 -28.89
C VAL A 520 -3.69 8.00 -30.21
N GLY A 521 -3.42 8.84 -31.21
CA GLY A 521 -4.08 8.77 -32.52
C GLY A 521 -3.89 7.41 -33.21
N ASN A 522 -2.72 6.78 -33.03
CA ASN A 522 -2.44 5.45 -33.57
C ASN A 522 -3.32 4.33 -32.99
N MET A 523 -4.02 4.60 -31.87
CA MET A 523 -4.92 3.65 -31.20
C MET A 523 -6.41 3.90 -31.50
N ASN A 524 -6.74 4.80 -32.43
CA ASN A 524 -8.13 5.21 -32.73
C ASN A 524 -8.88 5.78 -31.51
N ILE A 525 -8.18 6.53 -30.66
CA ILE A 525 -8.75 7.25 -29.52
C ILE A 525 -8.76 8.75 -29.85
N ILE A 526 -9.87 9.43 -29.62
CA ILE A 526 -9.99 10.88 -29.76
C ILE A 526 -9.19 11.55 -28.64
N TYR A 527 -8.23 12.39 -29.00
CA TYR A 527 -7.48 13.16 -28.03
C TYR A 527 -8.26 14.40 -27.62
N THR A 528 -8.59 14.52 -26.34
CA THR A 528 -9.33 15.66 -25.79
C THR A 528 -8.39 16.83 -25.55
N ASP A 529 -8.55 17.92 -26.31
CA ASP A 529 -7.80 19.15 -26.12
C ASP A 529 -8.42 20.05 -25.05
N ASN A 530 -7.59 20.83 -24.35
CA ASN A 530 -8.03 21.77 -23.32
C ASN A 530 -8.77 23.02 -23.89
N ASN A 531 -9.06 23.05 -25.19
CA ASN A 531 -9.68 24.20 -25.88
C ASN A 531 -11.15 23.99 -26.27
N GLU A 532 -11.82 22.96 -25.73
CA GLU A 532 -13.29 22.82 -25.76
C GLU A 532 -13.91 22.68 -24.36
#